data_AF-A0A916TPY6-F1
#
_entry.id   AF-A0A916TPY6-F1
#
_cell.length_a   1.000
_cell.length_b   1.000
_cell.length_c   1.000
_cell.angle_alpha   90.00
_cell.angle_beta   90.00
_cell.angle_gamma   90.00
#
_symmetry.space_group_name_H-M   'P 1'
#
loop_
_entity.id
_entity.type
_entity.pdbx_description
1 polymer ?
#
loop_
_entity_poly.entity_id
_entity_poly.type
_entity_poly.pdbx_seq_one_letter_code
_entity_poly.pdbx_strand_id
1 'polypeptide(L)'
;MPLGQGVIADGWADQGQFCKMKGIGKMGAKEASDEDYEIITPPTDLRSKVRQLTKREAAKFDPVKAAEAAIERLSQNFGTWMLNETRDLCAAWEIIEDQGPRAETVDTLYQAAHNIKGQALTLGYPLVGDVAARFCWLIEALPSAADLPMALSAKYVEAIRAMVSEGAKDDQNKTGAELLETLSEVTEAYVKALPAKPSD
;
A
#
# COMPACT_ATOMS: atom_id res chain seq x y z
N MET A 1 54.83 5.47 31.15
CA MET A 1 54.46 6.73 31.83
C MET A 1 54.80 7.88 30.89
N PRO A 2 53.99 8.95 30.77
CA PRO A 2 52.64 9.20 31.28
C PRO A 2 51.56 8.87 30.20
N LEU A 3 50.32 8.45 30.47
CA LEU A 3 49.22 8.89 31.37
C LEU A 3 48.34 10.00 30.79
N GLY A 4 47.04 9.68 30.67
CA GLY A 4 45.90 10.58 30.39
C GLY A 4 44.79 9.83 29.63
N GLN A 5 43.96 8.96 30.22
CA GLN A 5 42.83 9.13 31.18
C GLN A 5 41.50 9.63 30.57
N GLY A 6 40.42 8.93 30.96
CA GLY A 6 38.99 9.29 30.88
C GLY A 6 38.22 8.46 29.85
N VAL A 7 37.55 7.34 30.12
CA VAL A 7 36.49 6.97 31.11
C VAL A 7 35.22 7.80 30.99
N ILE A 8 34.13 7.15 30.58
CA ILE A 8 32.73 7.21 31.08
C ILE A 8 31.95 6.12 30.30
N ALA A 9 31.56 4.94 30.78
CA ALA A 9 30.99 4.49 32.06
C ALA A 9 29.70 5.22 32.43
N ASP A 10 28.62 4.48 32.19
CA ASP A 10 27.40 4.34 32.99
C ASP A 10 26.95 5.51 33.84
N GLY A 11 25.72 5.93 33.56
CA GLY A 11 24.92 6.62 34.54
C GLY A 11 23.63 7.01 33.89
N TRP A 12 22.56 6.29 34.21
CA TRP A 12 21.26 6.84 34.57
C TRP A 12 20.67 5.94 35.65
N ALA A 13 21.20 6.12 36.86
CA ALA A 13 20.52 5.76 38.08
C ALA A 13 20.02 7.05 38.74
N ASP A 14 18.70 7.11 38.85
CA ASP A 14 17.93 7.47 40.03
C ASP A 14 17.95 8.92 40.57
N GLN A 15 16.73 9.45 40.66
CA GLN A 15 16.18 10.46 41.59
C GLN A 15 14.92 11.01 40.90
N GLY A 16 13.71 10.96 41.43
CA GLY A 16 13.25 10.68 42.77
C GLY A 16 11.91 11.40 42.93
N GLN A 17 10.89 10.62 43.28
CA GLN A 17 9.85 10.99 44.25
C GLN A 17 8.81 12.09 43.92
N PHE A 18 7.57 11.59 43.76
CA PHE A 18 6.31 12.08 44.35
C PHE A 18 5.66 13.39 43.87
N CYS A 19 4.43 13.27 43.35
CA CYS A 19 3.27 13.89 44.00
C CYS A 19 1.92 13.20 43.71
N LYS A 20 1.32 12.70 44.80
CA LYS A 20 -0.11 12.55 45.15
C LYS A 20 -1.23 12.57 44.08
N MET A 21 -1.94 11.45 44.04
CA MET A 21 -3.38 11.27 44.35
C MET A 21 -4.44 12.13 43.63
N LYS A 22 -5.29 11.47 42.82
CA LYS A 22 -6.69 11.12 43.16
C LYS A 22 -7.32 10.33 42.01
N GLY A 23 -7.87 9.16 42.32
CA GLY A 23 -8.48 8.26 41.33
C GLY A 23 -9.89 8.67 40.91
N ILE A 24 -10.44 7.93 39.95
CA ILE A 24 -11.82 7.45 39.82
C ILE A 24 -11.70 6.13 39.04
N GLY A 25 -12.43 5.10 39.47
CA GLY A 25 -12.15 3.71 39.12
C GLY A 25 -13.10 3.04 38.13
N LYS A 26 -12.65 1.84 37.75
CA LYS A 26 -13.31 0.60 37.29
C LYS A 26 -14.19 0.61 36.03
N MET A 27 -13.82 -0.24 35.07
CA MET A 27 -14.54 -1.51 34.81
C MET A 27 -13.65 -2.50 34.04
N GLY A 28 -13.59 -3.72 34.55
CA GLY A 28 -12.81 -4.82 33.96
C GLY A 28 -13.64 -5.71 33.05
N ALA A 29 -12.96 -6.48 32.22
CA ALA A 29 -13.45 -7.71 31.60
C ALA A 29 -12.33 -8.75 31.70
N LYS A 30 -12.72 -9.98 32.07
CA LYS A 30 -11.85 -11.11 32.43
C LYS A 30 -11.08 -11.68 31.23
N GLU A 31 -9.89 -12.15 31.54
CA GLU A 31 -8.87 -12.77 30.67
C GLU A 31 -9.26 -14.17 30.15
N ALA A 32 -8.80 -14.46 28.94
CA ALA A 32 -8.51 -15.81 28.44
C ALA A 32 -6.98 -15.92 28.25
N SER A 33 -6.44 -17.10 28.59
CA SER A 33 -5.04 -17.39 28.95
C SER A 33 -4.05 -17.59 27.80
N ASP A 34 -2.80 -17.17 28.08
CA ASP A 34 -1.48 -17.69 27.67
C ASP A 34 -1.09 -17.81 26.18
N GLU A 35 -0.75 -16.67 25.59
CA GLU A 35 0.49 -16.51 24.79
C GLU A 35 1.14 -15.18 25.22
N ASP A 36 2.47 -15.10 25.30
CA ASP A 36 3.18 -13.87 25.67
C ASP A 36 3.04 -12.81 24.57
N TYR A 37 1.98 -12.00 24.61
CA TYR A 37 1.79 -10.87 23.71
C TYR A 37 1.95 -9.53 24.43
N GLU A 38 2.72 -8.62 23.84
CA GLU A 38 2.80 -7.22 24.28
C GLU A 38 1.83 -6.38 23.46
N ILE A 39 0.79 -5.82 24.11
CA ILE A 39 -0.05 -4.81 23.47
C ILE A 39 0.72 -3.49 23.43
N ILE A 40 1.33 -3.17 22.28
CA ILE A 40 1.83 -1.82 22.01
C ILE A 40 0.62 -0.91 21.78
N THR A 41 0.22 -0.15 22.80
CA THR A 41 -0.82 0.88 22.66
C THR A 41 -0.17 2.16 22.11
N PRO A 42 -0.51 2.59 20.88
CA PRO A 42 0.06 3.81 20.33
C PRO A 42 -0.41 5.03 21.16
N PRO A 43 0.45 6.04 21.35
CA PRO A 43 0.06 7.28 22.01
C PRO A 43 -1.11 7.94 21.27
N THR A 44 -2.19 8.25 22.00
CA THR A 44 -3.42 8.83 21.42
C THR A 44 -3.35 10.34 21.20
N ASP A 45 -2.29 11.01 21.67
CA ASP A 45 -2.09 12.46 21.49
C ASP A 45 -0.98 12.79 20.49
N LEU A 46 -1.38 13.31 19.33
CA LEU A 46 -0.48 13.75 18.26
C LEU A 46 -0.03 15.22 18.41
N ARG A 47 -0.48 15.96 19.43
CA ARG A 47 -0.15 17.40 19.61
C ARG A 47 1.34 17.68 19.76
N SER A 48 2.12 16.70 20.21
CA SER A 48 3.59 16.79 20.30
C SER A 48 4.28 16.61 18.94
N LYS A 49 3.58 16.05 17.95
CA LYS A 49 4.10 15.76 16.60
C LYS A 49 3.73 16.83 15.57
N VAL A 50 2.88 17.79 15.94
CA VAL A 50 2.36 18.82 15.02
C VAL A 50 2.65 20.21 15.59
N ARG A 51 2.98 21.17 14.70
CA ARG A 51 3.11 22.58 15.08
C ARG A 51 1.78 23.11 15.62
N GLN A 52 1.78 23.61 16.84
CA GLN A 52 0.61 24.27 17.43
C GLN A 52 0.49 25.70 16.90
N LEU A 53 -0.69 26.02 16.35
CA LEU A 53 -1.01 27.38 15.92
C LEU A 53 -1.27 28.28 17.13
N THR A 54 -0.83 29.53 17.07
CA THR A 54 -1.23 30.54 18.05
C THR A 54 -2.73 30.83 17.93
N LYS A 55 -3.36 31.34 19.01
CA LYS A 55 -4.79 31.69 19.02
C LYS A 55 -5.18 32.63 17.86
N ARG A 56 -4.28 33.53 17.47
CA ARG A 56 -4.49 34.50 16.38
C ARG A 56 -4.40 33.86 14.99
N GLU A 57 -3.50 32.90 14.81
CA GLU A 57 -3.39 32.13 13.56
C GLU A 57 -4.57 31.18 13.41
N ALA A 58 -4.94 30.45 14.47
CA ALA A 58 -6.07 29.52 14.47
C ALA A 58 -7.40 30.20 14.13
N ALA A 59 -7.61 31.43 14.60
CA ALA A 59 -8.81 32.21 14.29
C ALA A 59 -8.93 32.65 12.81
N LYS A 60 -7.84 32.62 12.05
CA LYS A 60 -7.78 33.02 10.64
C LYS A 60 -7.55 31.85 9.68
N PHE A 61 -7.15 30.69 10.21
CA PHE A 61 -6.83 29.52 9.43
C PHE A 61 -8.09 28.68 9.22
N ASP A 62 -8.46 28.51 7.96
CA ASP A 62 -9.49 27.55 7.55
C ASP A 62 -8.80 26.23 7.16
N PRO A 63 -8.85 25.20 8.03
CA PRO A 63 -8.16 23.95 7.78
C PRO A 63 -8.73 23.19 6.58
N VAL A 64 -10.04 23.29 6.32
CA VAL A 64 -10.71 22.57 5.22
C VAL A 64 -10.29 23.19 3.90
N LYS A 65 -10.42 24.52 3.78
CA LYS A 65 -10.01 25.23 2.57
C LYS A 65 -8.52 25.08 2.26
N ALA A 66 -7.67 25.06 3.30
CA ALA A 66 -6.25 24.82 3.14
C ALA A 66 -5.96 23.39 2.64
N ALA A 67 -6.68 22.38 3.16
CA ALA A 67 -6.56 21.00 2.72
C ALA A 67 -7.02 20.82 1.26
N GLU A 68 -8.18 21.38 0.89
CA GLU A 68 -8.70 21.34 -0.48
C GLU A 68 -7.72 21.99 -1.47
N ALA A 69 -7.16 23.16 -1.14
CA ALA A 69 -6.17 23.82 -1.98
C ALA A 69 -4.85 23.02 -2.10
N ALA A 70 -4.48 22.25 -1.08
CA ALA A 70 -3.32 21.37 -1.14
C ALA A 70 -3.58 20.15 -2.04
N ILE A 71 -4.76 19.52 -1.93
CA ILE A 71 -5.18 18.41 -2.79
C ILE A 71 -5.26 18.86 -4.25
N GLU A 72 -5.86 20.01 -4.51
CA GLU A 72 -5.97 20.58 -5.87
C GLU A 72 -4.60 20.72 -6.54
N ARG A 73 -3.60 21.23 -5.81
CA ARG A 73 -2.22 21.35 -6.31
C ARG A 73 -1.56 19.99 -6.56
N LEU A 74 -1.84 19.00 -5.73
CA LEU A 74 -1.31 17.64 -5.89
C LEU A 74 -1.95 16.91 -7.08
N SER A 75 -3.25 17.11 -7.28
CA SER A 75 -4.06 16.41 -8.28
C SER A 75 -3.54 16.56 -9.71
N GLN A 76 -2.88 17.69 -10.00
CA GLN A 76 -2.23 17.96 -11.29
C GLN A 76 -1.16 16.93 -11.66
N ASN A 77 -0.60 16.23 -10.66
CA ASN A 77 0.42 15.21 -10.87
C ASN A 77 -0.14 13.78 -10.94
N PHE A 78 -1.41 13.54 -10.60
CA PHE A 78 -1.96 12.19 -10.46
C PHE A 78 -1.89 11.37 -11.76
N GLY A 79 -2.16 12.03 -12.90
CA GLY A 79 -2.02 11.38 -14.21
C GLY A 79 -0.58 10.95 -14.49
N THR A 80 0.39 11.83 -14.21
CA THR A 80 1.83 11.53 -14.38
C THR A 80 2.28 10.38 -13.46
N TRP A 81 1.80 10.35 -12.22
CA TRP A 81 2.12 9.26 -11.29
C TRP A 81 1.55 7.94 -11.79
N MET A 82 0.29 7.89 -12.22
CA MET A 82 -0.29 6.66 -12.79
C MET A 82 0.42 6.21 -14.07
N LEU A 83 0.86 7.15 -14.92
CA LEU A 83 1.67 6.84 -16.10
C LEU A 83 3.03 6.24 -15.74
N ASN A 84 3.66 6.70 -14.65
CA ASN A 84 4.91 6.13 -14.17
C ASN A 84 4.71 4.71 -13.63
N GLU A 85 3.68 4.48 -12.80
CA GLU A 85 3.35 3.14 -12.31
C GLU A 85 3.06 2.17 -13.47
N THR A 86 2.35 2.65 -14.49
CA THR A 86 2.08 1.87 -15.72
C THR A 86 3.38 1.56 -16.49
N ARG A 87 4.32 2.50 -16.55
CA ARG A 87 5.63 2.26 -17.18
C ARG A 87 6.42 1.20 -16.42
N ASP A 88 6.40 1.26 -15.09
CA ASP A 88 7.09 0.30 -14.23
C ASP A 88 6.48 -1.11 -14.38
N LEU A 89 5.14 -1.22 -14.51
CA LEU A 89 4.47 -2.46 -14.85
C LEU A 89 4.90 -3.01 -16.22
N CYS A 90 4.95 -2.17 -17.26
CA CYS A 90 5.39 -2.60 -18.58
C CYS A 90 6.85 -3.05 -18.58
N ALA A 91 7.73 -2.34 -17.89
CA ALA A 91 9.14 -2.73 -17.76
C ALA A 91 9.31 -4.07 -17.02
N ALA A 92 8.52 -4.32 -15.96
CA ALA A 92 8.51 -5.61 -15.27
C ALA A 92 8.03 -6.74 -16.19
N TRP A 93 7.05 -6.47 -17.06
CA TRP A 93 6.57 -7.42 -18.06
C TRP A 93 7.61 -7.73 -19.14
N GLU A 94 8.30 -6.73 -19.67
CA GLU A 94 9.37 -6.91 -20.68
C GLU A 94 10.49 -7.82 -20.17
N ILE A 95 10.85 -7.73 -18.88
CA ILE A 95 11.83 -8.61 -18.25
C ILE A 95 11.36 -10.06 -18.26
N ILE A 96 10.07 -10.30 -17.99
CA ILE A 96 9.48 -11.65 -18.03
C ILE A 96 9.43 -12.19 -19.48
N GLU A 97 9.16 -11.33 -20.46
CA GLU A 97 9.19 -11.72 -21.87
C GLU A 97 10.59 -12.15 -22.34
N ASP A 98 11.64 -11.48 -21.86
CA ASP A 98 13.03 -11.80 -22.19
C ASP A 98 13.59 -13.00 -21.41
N GLN A 99 13.32 -13.06 -20.10
CA GLN A 99 14.00 -14.00 -19.19
C GLN A 99 13.12 -15.20 -18.78
N GLY A 100 11.82 -15.13 -19.07
CA GLY A 100 10.81 -16.08 -18.62
C GLY A 100 10.37 -15.87 -17.16
N PRO A 101 9.23 -16.46 -16.75
CA PRO A 101 8.67 -16.24 -15.43
C PRO A 101 9.43 -17.05 -14.37
N ARG A 102 10.06 -16.33 -13.44
CA ARG A 102 10.76 -16.84 -12.25
C ARG A 102 10.33 -16.02 -11.03
N ALA A 103 10.57 -16.55 -9.83
CA ALA A 103 10.14 -15.91 -8.57
C ALA A 103 10.45 -14.41 -8.53
N GLU A 104 11.70 -14.01 -8.74
CA GLU A 104 12.13 -12.60 -8.69
C GLU A 104 11.41 -11.71 -9.73
N THR A 105 11.24 -12.21 -10.96
CA THR A 105 10.59 -11.46 -12.04
C THR A 105 9.08 -11.32 -11.81
N VAL A 106 8.44 -12.37 -11.31
CA VAL A 106 7.00 -12.38 -11.00
C VAL A 106 6.71 -11.54 -9.77
N ASP A 107 7.57 -11.55 -8.76
CA ASP A 107 7.47 -10.67 -7.59
C ASP A 107 7.57 -9.19 -8.01
N THR A 108 8.48 -8.87 -8.93
CA THR A 108 8.60 -7.50 -9.47
C THR A 108 7.34 -7.07 -10.22
N LEU A 109 6.79 -7.95 -11.07
CA LEU A 109 5.53 -7.71 -11.78
C LEU A 109 4.36 -7.53 -10.80
N TYR A 110 4.27 -8.41 -9.79
CA TYR A 110 3.23 -8.34 -8.76
C TYR A 110 3.31 -7.04 -7.98
N GLN A 111 4.51 -6.59 -7.59
CA GLN A 111 4.69 -5.34 -6.87
C GLN A 111 4.23 -4.14 -7.71
N ALA A 112 4.55 -4.10 -9.00
CA ALA A 112 4.10 -3.03 -9.90
C ALA A 112 2.57 -3.01 -10.03
N ALA A 113 1.93 -4.18 -10.23
CA ALA A 113 0.48 -4.30 -10.25
C ALA A 113 -0.16 -3.91 -8.90
N HIS A 114 0.45 -4.29 -7.77
CA HIS A 114 -0.05 -3.97 -6.44
C HIS A 114 0.04 -2.45 -6.16
N ASN A 115 1.10 -1.78 -6.60
CA ASN A 115 1.21 -0.32 -6.46
C ASN A 115 0.07 0.38 -7.20
N ILE A 116 -0.22 -0.04 -8.44
CA ILE A 116 -1.35 0.47 -9.23
C ILE A 116 -2.66 0.22 -8.48
N LYS A 117 -2.92 -1.01 -8.02
CA LYS A 117 -4.10 -1.36 -7.22
C LYS A 117 -4.28 -0.41 -6.02
N GLY A 118 -3.21 -0.17 -5.26
CA GLY A 118 -3.25 0.65 -4.05
C GLY A 118 -3.44 2.15 -4.30
N GLN A 119 -2.95 2.66 -5.43
CA GLN A 119 -2.98 4.08 -5.75
C GLN A 119 -4.16 4.47 -6.65
N ALA A 120 -4.71 3.54 -7.42
CA ALA A 120 -5.72 3.79 -8.45
C ALA A 120 -6.93 4.60 -7.96
N LEU A 121 -7.52 4.24 -6.83
CA LEU A 121 -8.67 4.96 -6.28
C LEU A 121 -8.32 6.42 -5.93
N THR A 122 -7.18 6.63 -5.29
CA THR A 122 -6.70 7.96 -4.88
C THR A 122 -6.37 8.84 -6.09
N LEU A 123 -5.83 8.24 -7.16
CA LEU A 123 -5.43 8.95 -8.38
C LEU A 123 -6.58 9.13 -9.39
N GLY A 124 -7.77 8.61 -9.10
CA GLY A 124 -8.97 8.74 -9.94
C GLY A 124 -9.01 7.77 -11.11
N TYR A 125 -8.50 6.54 -10.94
CA TYR A 125 -8.52 5.46 -11.94
C TYR A 125 -9.15 4.17 -11.37
N PRO A 126 -10.39 4.21 -10.83
CA PRO A 126 -10.97 3.06 -10.12
C PRO A 126 -11.00 1.78 -10.97
N LEU A 127 -11.40 1.88 -12.24
CA LEU A 127 -11.45 0.74 -13.17
C LEU A 127 -10.07 0.10 -13.40
N VAL A 128 -9.02 0.91 -13.50
CA VAL A 128 -7.63 0.40 -13.61
C VAL A 128 -7.24 -0.34 -12.33
N GLY A 129 -7.66 0.18 -11.17
CA GLY A 129 -7.48 -0.48 -9.88
C GLY A 129 -8.12 -1.86 -9.82
N ASP A 130 -9.34 -2.00 -10.35
CA ASP A 130 -10.06 -3.28 -10.39
C ASP A 130 -9.36 -4.30 -11.31
N VAL A 131 -8.88 -3.85 -12.48
CA VAL A 131 -8.08 -4.69 -13.39
C VAL A 131 -6.78 -5.14 -12.73
N ALA A 132 -6.06 -4.23 -12.07
CA ALA A 132 -4.83 -4.55 -11.35
C ALA A 132 -5.09 -5.50 -10.16
N ALA A 133 -6.20 -5.32 -9.44
CA ALA A 133 -6.60 -6.21 -8.36
C ALA A 133 -6.86 -7.64 -8.87
N ARG A 134 -7.58 -7.78 -9.98
CA ARG A 134 -7.82 -9.09 -10.60
C ARG A 134 -6.53 -9.73 -11.09
N PHE A 135 -5.60 -8.93 -11.61
CA PHE A 135 -4.29 -9.43 -12.01
C PHE A 135 -3.44 -9.89 -10.82
N CYS A 136 -3.42 -9.16 -9.71
CA CYS A 136 -2.78 -9.60 -8.46
C CYS A 136 -3.35 -10.94 -7.99
N TRP A 137 -4.68 -11.10 -8.02
CA TRP A 137 -5.33 -12.36 -7.65
C TRP A 137 -4.90 -13.54 -8.53
N LEU A 138 -4.78 -13.32 -9.86
CA LEU A 138 -4.25 -14.34 -10.77
C LEU A 138 -2.85 -14.79 -10.34
N ILE A 139 -1.95 -13.85 -10.05
CA ILE A 139 -0.56 -14.14 -9.68
C ILE A 139 -0.51 -14.86 -8.32
N GLU A 140 -1.31 -14.44 -7.34
CA GLU A 140 -1.40 -15.06 -6.01
C GLU A 140 -1.91 -16.50 -6.05
N ALA A 141 -2.78 -16.82 -7.01
CA ALA A 141 -3.34 -18.15 -7.18
C ALA A 141 -2.37 -19.17 -7.80
N LEU A 142 -1.21 -18.73 -8.32
CA LEU A 142 -0.25 -19.61 -8.98
C LEU A 142 0.43 -20.56 -7.97
N PRO A 143 0.56 -21.86 -8.30
CA PRO A 143 1.35 -22.79 -7.49
C PRO A 143 2.83 -22.41 -7.45
N SER A 144 3.37 -21.98 -8.59
CA SER A 144 4.74 -21.50 -8.78
C SER A 144 4.79 -20.34 -9.77
N ALA A 145 5.83 -19.50 -9.68
CA ALA A 145 6.07 -18.43 -10.64
C ALA A 145 6.13 -18.94 -12.10
N ALA A 146 6.62 -20.17 -12.31
CA ALA A 146 6.71 -20.78 -13.64
C ALA A 146 5.34 -21.07 -14.28
N ASP A 147 4.27 -21.12 -13.48
CA ASP A 147 2.90 -21.39 -13.94
C ASP A 147 2.16 -20.12 -14.40
N LEU A 148 2.86 -18.98 -14.51
CA LEU A 148 2.28 -17.72 -14.96
C LEU A 148 1.73 -17.87 -16.40
N PRO A 149 0.42 -17.65 -16.65
CA PRO A 149 -0.15 -17.76 -17.98
C PRO A 149 0.24 -16.56 -18.85
N MET A 150 1.35 -16.68 -19.56
CA MET A 150 1.97 -15.60 -20.33
C MET A 150 1.00 -14.80 -21.20
N ALA A 151 0.14 -15.48 -21.97
CA ALA A 151 -0.81 -14.82 -22.86
C ALA A 151 -1.87 -14.01 -22.10
N LEU A 152 -2.38 -14.52 -20.98
CA LEU A 152 -3.38 -13.82 -20.16
C LEU A 152 -2.74 -12.64 -19.42
N SER A 153 -1.55 -12.83 -18.86
CA SER A 153 -0.79 -11.77 -18.20
C SER A 153 -0.46 -10.61 -19.14
N ALA A 154 -0.06 -10.90 -20.38
CA ALA A 154 0.14 -9.87 -21.41
C ALA A 154 -1.13 -9.03 -21.62
N LYS A 155 -2.32 -9.65 -21.62
CA LYS A 155 -3.59 -8.92 -21.78
C LYS A 155 -3.92 -8.02 -20.60
N TYR A 156 -3.59 -8.41 -19.37
CA TYR A 156 -3.70 -7.51 -18.22
C TYR A 156 -2.79 -6.29 -18.34
N VAL A 157 -1.52 -6.49 -18.72
CA VAL A 157 -0.56 -5.39 -18.89
C VAL A 157 -1.00 -4.46 -20.02
N GLU A 158 -1.43 -5.00 -21.16
CA GLU A 158 -1.94 -4.24 -22.29
C GLU A 158 -3.21 -3.44 -21.92
N ALA A 159 -4.14 -4.06 -21.18
CA ALA A 159 -5.37 -3.42 -20.73
C ALA A 159 -5.10 -2.23 -19.81
N ILE A 160 -4.26 -2.42 -18.79
CA ILE A 160 -3.86 -1.36 -17.86
C ILE A 160 -3.19 -0.21 -18.62
N ARG A 161 -2.25 -0.52 -19.52
CA ARG A 161 -1.57 0.49 -20.35
C ARG A 161 -2.55 1.29 -21.20
N ALA A 162 -3.49 0.62 -21.86
CA ALA A 162 -4.48 1.26 -22.73
C ALA A 162 -5.42 2.16 -21.93
N MET A 163 -6.01 1.65 -20.85
CA MET A 163 -6.95 2.40 -20.00
C MET A 163 -6.32 3.66 -19.39
N VAL A 164 -5.07 3.56 -18.93
CA VAL A 164 -4.35 4.74 -18.40
C VAL A 164 -4.04 5.74 -19.50
N SER A 165 -3.62 5.28 -20.69
CA SER A 165 -3.32 6.14 -21.84
C SER A 165 -4.56 6.87 -22.37
N GLU A 166 -5.73 6.22 -22.33
CA GLU A 166 -7.01 6.81 -22.70
C GLU A 166 -7.59 7.74 -21.62
N GLY A 167 -7.00 7.75 -20.42
CA GLY A 167 -7.51 8.53 -19.30
C GLY A 167 -8.88 8.04 -18.83
N ALA A 168 -9.08 6.72 -18.78
CA ALA A 168 -10.30 6.06 -18.33
C ALA A 168 -10.51 6.24 -16.81
N LYS A 169 -10.94 7.45 -16.42
CA LYS A 169 -11.06 7.88 -15.01
C LYS A 169 -12.43 7.61 -14.39
N ASP A 170 -13.44 7.30 -15.21
CA ASP A 170 -14.82 7.11 -14.76
C ASP A 170 -15.53 5.96 -15.48
N ASP A 171 -16.74 5.69 -15.00
CA ASP A 171 -17.72 4.70 -15.42
C ASP A 171 -18.26 4.90 -16.85
N GLN A 172 -17.75 5.90 -17.58
CA GLN A 172 -18.08 6.08 -19.00
C GLN A 172 -17.25 5.17 -19.92
N ASN A 173 -16.16 4.55 -19.43
CA ASN A 173 -15.40 3.57 -20.23
C ASN A 173 -16.06 2.18 -20.20
N LYS A 174 -17.18 2.05 -20.91
CA LYS A 174 -17.93 0.79 -21.05
C LYS A 174 -17.07 -0.34 -21.64
N THR A 175 -16.24 -0.01 -22.64
CA THR A 175 -15.33 -0.97 -23.28
C THR A 175 -14.32 -1.52 -22.27
N GLY A 176 -13.80 -0.67 -21.39
CA GLY A 176 -12.90 -1.09 -20.33
C GLY A 176 -13.57 -1.98 -19.30
N ALA A 177 -14.83 -1.69 -18.94
CA ALA A 177 -15.62 -2.53 -18.02
C ALA A 177 -15.91 -3.92 -18.61
N GLU A 178 -16.32 -3.98 -19.89
CA GLU A 178 -16.54 -5.24 -20.62
C GLU A 178 -15.24 -6.06 -20.75
N LEU A 179 -14.11 -5.39 -20.97
CA LEU A 179 -12.79 -6.04 -20.99
C LEU A 179 -12.43 -6.63 -19.63
N LEU A 180 -12.67 -5.89 -18.54
CA LEU A 180 -12.45 -6.40 -17.17
C LEU A 180 -13.33 -7.61 -16.87
N GLU A 181 -14.60 -7.60 -17.27
CA GLU A 181 -15.50 -8.74 -17.10
C GLU A 181 -14.97 -9.97 -17.85
N THR A 182 -14.61 -9.80 -19.13
CA THR A 182 -14.04 -10.88 -19.95
C THR A 182 -12.74 -11.44 -19.35
N LEU A 183 -11.82 -10.57 -18.95
CA LEU A 183 -10.56 -10.98 -18.31
C LEU A 183 -10.81 -11.70 -16.99
N SER A 184 -11.80 -11.25 -16.21
CA SER A 184 -12.21 -11.87 -14.95
C SER A 184 -12.73 -13.28 -15.17
N GLU A 185 -13.63 -13.49 -16.14
CA GLU A 185 -14.17 -14.82 -16.47
C GLU A 185 -13.06 -15.79 -16.89
N VAL A 186 -12.16 -15.34 -17.77
CA VAL A 186 -11.01 -16.15 -18.22
C VAL A 186 -10.09 -16.49 -17.05
N THR A 187 -9.89 -15.53 -16.14
CA THR A 187 -9.04 -15.73 -14.94
C THR A 187 -9.68 -16.71 -13.98
N GLU A 188 -10.98 -16.61 -13.73
CA GLU A 188 -11.72 -17.55 -12.87
C GLU A 188 -11.67 -18.97 -13.43
N ALA A 189 -11.85 -19.12 -14.74
CA ALA A 189 -11.71 -20.41 -15.41
C ALA A 189 -10.28 -20.96 -15.28
N TYR A 190 -9.26 -20.11 -15.45
CA TYR A 190 -7.86 -20.50 -15.31
C TYR A 190 -7.53 -20.94 -13.88
N VAL A 191 -7.84 -20.10 -12.89
CA VAL A 191 -7.57 -20.37 -11.47
C VAL A 191 -8.26 -21.64 -10.99
N LYS A 192 -9.49 -21.90 -11.44
CA LYS A 192 -10.22 -23.14 -11.13
C LYS A 192 -9.55 -24.40 -11.70
N ALA A 193 -8.84 -24.26 -12.83
CA ALA A 193 -8.13 -25.36 -13.47
C ALA A 193 -6.73 -25.61 -12.89
N LEU A 194 -6.21 -24.71 -12.05
CA LEU A 194 -4.89 -24.87 -11.42
C LEU A 194 -4.89 -26.03 -10.42
N PRO A 195 -3.79 -26.79 -10.33
CA PRO A 195 -3.61 -27.76 -9.26
C PRO A 195 -3.53 -27.04 -7.90
N ALA A 196 -3.95 -27.71 -6.83
CA ALA A 196 -3.84 -27.16 -5.49
C ALA A 196 -2.36 -26.85 -5.16
N LYS A 197 -2.11 -25.68 -4.56
CA LYS A 197 -0.77 -25.28 -4.12
C LYS A 197 -0.25 -26.31 -3.11
N PRO A 198 0.98 -26.85 -3.26
CA PRO A 198 1.56 -27.72 -2.26
C PRO A 198 1.65 -26.96 -0.93
N SER A 199 1.14 -27.56 0.14
CA SER A 199 1.31 -27.05 1.50
C SER A 199 2.77 -27.26 1.92
N ASP A 200 3.53 -26.18 1.99
CA ASP A 200 4.83 -26.14 2.69
C ASP A 200 4.64 -26.26 4.21
#